data_AF-A0A816ACN7-F1
#
_entry.id   AF-A0A816ACN7-F1
#
_cell.length_a   1.000
_cell.length_b   1.000
_cell.length_c   1.000
_cell.angle_alpha   90.00
_cell.angle_beta   90.00
_cell.angle_gamma   90.00
#
_symmetry.space_group_name_H-M   'P 1'
#
loop_
_entity.id
_entity.type
_entity.pdbx_description
1 polymer ?
#
loop_
_entity_poly.entity_id
_entity_poly.type
_entity_poly.pdbx_seq_one_letter_code
_entity_poly.pdbx_strand_id
1 'polypeptide(L)'
;MNTSDSTIVFWYFKNGDVWNDNSNIEWVKYRDIEMQIIEEAYQQEKPEVLLDKYRIDLKEFIQFNRTNSSQQRPVRRQIGCKIQECLREERFNSSPLLTSTPSYGKALAWCPFLTEWLKSSAGRKAVLDFPSAIDACIDGILQEAVKHQSDSETEAQWMVEQLRSCKMKPRRETSKVCIHLYTRESFLYHVLNTALREADHSKLDTLGPLCFLIRDYSRTCTEFIGTVYRGVQLSLTTIFSYKQAVGSWRTWPSYTLTSKNREMAEFRGNTLFIIEITNAKLSATRTYDVAEISQFPNEEEVLLPAGVSFLVIRVEQDVKQKYIIQIKL
;
A
#
# COMPACT_ATOMS: atom_id res chain seq x y z
N MET A 1 21.95 18.42 9.27
CA MET A 1 22.01 17.79 7.93
C MET A 1 20.88 18.39 7.13
N ASN A 2 21.18 19.08 6.02
CA ASN A 2 20.17 19.66 5.13
C ASN A 2 19.40 18.53 4.46
N THR A 3 18.19 18.25 4.94
CA THR A 3 17.19 17.55 4.16
C THR A 3 16.86 18.46 2.99
N SER A 4 17.35 18.13 1.78
CA SER A 4 16.76 18.71 0.58
C SER A 4 15.29 18.29 0.61
N ASP A 5 14.39 19.23 0.92
CA ASP A 5 12.96 19.02 0.77
C ASP A 5 12.74 18.63 -0.69
N SER A 6 12.59 17.34 -0.96
CA SER A 6 12.32 16.85 -2.30
C SER A 6 10.99 17.45 -2.71
N THR A 7 11.01 18.40 -3.64
CA THR A 7 9.80 19.02 -4.15
C THR A 7 8.95 17.97 -4.82
N ILE A 8 7.68 17.86 -4.42
CA ILE A 8 6.76 16.89 -5.00
C ILE A 8 5.75 17.63 -5.85
N VAL A 9 5.42 16.99 -6.96
CA VAL A 9 4.39 17.46 -7.86
C VAL A 9 3.11 16.68 -7.60
N PHE A 10 2.04 17.42 -7.41
CA PHE A 10 0.71 16.88 -7.27
C PHE A 10 -0.15 17.34 -8.44
N TRP A 11 -1.02 16.44 -8.90
CA TRP A 11 -2.01 16.74 -9.91
C TRP A 11 -3.40 16.58 -9.31
N TYR A 12 -4.29 17.54 -9.59
CA TYR A 12 -5.68 17.53 -9.12
C TYR A 12 -6.62 17.81 -10.27
N PHE A 13 -7.85 17.36 -10.12
CA PHE A 13 -8.98 17.73 -10.95
C PHE A 13 -10.07 18.37 -10.10
N LYS A 14 -10.87 19.23 -10.73
CA LYS A 14 -12.02 19.87 -10.07
C LYS A 14 -13.18 18.87 -9.99
N ASN A 15 -13.64 18.54 -8.78
CA ASN A 15 -14.81 17.69 -8.55
C ASN A 15 -16.06 18.56 -8.40
N GLY A 16 -17.16 18.16 -9.04
CA GLY A 16 -18.43 18.91 -9.09
C GLY A 16 -18.91 19.20 -10.52
N ASP A 17 -20.20 19.49 -10.65
CA ASP A 17 -20.76 20.03 -11.89
C ASP A 17 -20.13 21.41 -12.09
N VAL A 18 -19.28 21.55 -13.10
CA VAL A 18 -18.54 22.80 -13.40
C VAL A 18 -19.50 23.97 -13.71
N TRP A 19 -20.81 23.69 -13.79
CA TRP A 19 -21.90 24.58 -14.18
C TRP A 19 -22.89 24.92 -13.06
N ASN A 20 -22.75 24.35 -11.86
CA ASN A 20 -23.69 24.58 -10.75
C ASN A 20 -22.97 25.28 -9.58
N ASP A 21 -23.05 26.63 -9.58
CA ASP A 21 -22.34 27.58 -8.70
C ASP A 21 -22.59 27.39 -7.18
N ASN A 22 -23.49 26.50 -6.78
CA ASN A 22 -23.84 26.24 -5.38
C ASN A 22 -23.31 24.91 -4.82
N SER A 23 -22.51 24.14 -5.58
CA SER A 23 -21.82 22.96 -5.04
C SER A 23 -20.44 23.34 -4.53
N ASN A 24 -20.07 22.89 -3.32
CA ASN A 24 -18.72 23.05 -2.77
C ASN A 24 -17.71 22.43 -3.76
N ILE A 25 -17.07 23.28 -4.55
CA ILE A 25 -16.03 22.91 -5.49
C ILE A 25 -14.85 22.35 -4.70
N GLU A 26 -14.54 21.06 -4.88
CA GLU A 26 -13.41 20.41 -4.23
C GLU A 26 -12.36 19.99 -5.27
N TRP A 27 -11.10 20.32 -5.03
CA TRP A 27 -10.00 19.81 -5.85
C TRP A 27 -9.62 18.43 -5.34
N VAL A 28 -9.82 17.42 -6.18
CA VAL A 28 -9.52 16.03 -5.85
C VAL A 28 -8.23 15.63 -6.52
N LYS A 29 -7.34 15.02 -5.74
CA LYS A 29 -6.03 14.55 -6.18
C LYS A 29 -6.18 13.30 -7.07
N TYR A 30 -5.37 13.18 -8.11
CA TYR A 30 -5.26 11.92 -8.86
C TYR A 30 -4.57 10.83 -8.01
N ARG A 31 -4.75 9.55 -8.38
CA ARG A 31 -4.05 8.46 -7.71
C ARG A 31 -2.54 8.58 -7.94
N ASP A 32 -1.73 7.94 -7.09
CA ASP A 32 -0.27 8.10 -7.10
C ASP A 32 0.36 7.73 -8.44
N ILE A 33 -0.16 6.70 -9.11
CA ILE A 33 0.37 6.24 -10.39
C ILE A 33 -0.16 7.10 -11.53
N GLU A 34 -1.43 7.49 -11.51
CA GLU A 34 -1.98 8.45 -12.48
C GLU A 34 -1.19 9.77 -12.44
N MET A 35 -0.91 10.32 -11.26
CA MET A 35 -0.06 11.52 -11.11
C MET A 35 1.33 11.32 -11.73
N GLN A 36 1.93 10.15 -11.54
CA GLN A 36 3.24 9.83 -12.09
C GLN A 36 3.20 9.77 -13.63
N ILE A 37 2.18 9.13 -14.21
CA ILE A 37 1.96 9.06 -15.66
C ILE A 37 1.75 10.46 -16.25
N ILE A 38 0.93 11.29 -15.59
CA ILE A 38 0.65 12.67 -16.01
C ILE A 38 1.93 13.51 -15.95
N GLU A 39 2.67 13.43 -14.85
CA GLU A 39 3.92 14.19 -14.68
C GLU A 39 4.99 13.77 -15.69
N GLU A 40 5.16 12.46 -15.94
CA GLU A 40 6.09 11.96 -16.97
C GLU A 40 5.72 12.47 -18.36
N ALA A 41 4.43 12.50 -18.71
CA ALA A 41 3.97 13.05 -19.98
C ALA A 41 4.20 14.57 -20.08
N TYR A 42 3.96 15.30 -19.00
CA TYR A 42 4.18 16.74 -18.91
C TYR A 42 5.67 17.10 -19.07
N GLN A 43 6.56 16.40 -18.36
CA GLN A 43 8.01 16.59 -18.47
C GLN A 43 8.57 16.22 -19.85
N GLN A 44 7.89 15.35 -20.59
CA GLN A 44 8.22 14.98 -21.96
C GLN A 44 7.57 15.93 -23.00
N GLU A 45 6.96 17.04 -22.56
CA GLU A 45 6.28 18.03 -23.41
C GLU A 45 5.20 17.40 -24.32
N LYS A 46 4.58 16.30 -23.88
CA LYS A 46 3.48 15.70 -24.62
C LYS A 46 2.27 16.64 -24.60
N PRO A 47 1.54 16.78 -25.72
CA PRO A 47 0.35 17.62 -25.76
C PRO A 47 -0.79 17.05 -24.92
N GLU A 48 -0.86 15.73 -24.80
CA GLU A 48 -1.89 15.04 -24.04
C GLU A 48 -1.39 13.77 -23.37
N VAL A 49 -2.15 13.31 -22.38
CA VAL A 49 -1.97 12.01 -21.73
C VAL A 49 -3.29 11.25 -21.70
N LEU A 50 -3.23 9.96 -22.02
CA LEU A 50 -4.37 9.06 -22.00
C LEU A 50 -4.35 8.24 -20.71
N LEU A 51 -5.47 8.26 -19.99
CA LEU A 51 -5.75 7.43 -18.84
C LEU A 51 -7.03 6.62 -19.12
N ASP A 52 -7.35 5.67 -18.25
CA ASP A 52 -8.38 4.67 -18.52
C ASP A 52 -9.73 5.29 -18.89
N LYS A 53 -10.20 6.24 -18.09
CA LYS A 53 -11.52 6.90 -18.25
C LYS A 53 -11.47 8.27 -18.93
N TYR A 54 -10.28 8.85 -19.06
CA TYR A 54 -10.14 10.25 -19.45
C TYR A 54 -8.84 10.50 -20.22
N ARG A 55 -8.86 11.56 -21.03
CA ARG A 55 -7.65 12.15 -21.60
C ARG A 55 -7.44 13.52 -20.96
N ILE A 56 -6.19 13.93 -20.78
CA ILE A 56 -5.85 15.25 -20.26
C ILE A 56 -5.06 15.98 -21.33
N ASP A 57 -5.57 17.16 -21.72
CA ASP A 57 -4.81 18.14 -22.49
C ASP A 57 -3.87 18.87 -21.53
N LEU A 58 -2.57 18.69 -21.72
CA LEU A 58 -1.53 19.22 -20.84
C LEU A 58 -1.17 20.68 -21.17
N LYS A 59 -1.61 21.20 -22.32
CA LYS A 59 -1.43 22.60 -22.69
C LYS A 59 -2.50 23.47 -22.05
N GLU A 60 -3.73 23.02 -22.15
CA GLU A 60 -4.90 23.75 -21.62
C GLU A 60 -5.23 23.37 -20.17
N PHE A 61 -4.61 22.32 -19.63
CA PHE A 61 -4.91 21.77 -18.30
C PHE A 61 -6.40 21.39 -18.15
N ILE A 62 -6.93 20.66 -19.13
CA ILE A 62 -8.32 20.21 -19.14
C ILE A 62 -8.37 18.68 -19.28
N GLN A 63 -9.14 18.04 -18.40
CA GLN A 63 -9.49 16.63 -18.52
C GLN A 63 -10.80 16.47 -19.29
N PHE A 64 -10.84 15.54 -20.24
CA PHE A 64 -12.04 15.13 -20.97
C PHE A 64 -12.39 13.68 -20.67
N ASN A 65 -13.66 13.37 -20.43
CA ASN A 65 -14.13 11.99 -20.37
C ASN A 65 -14.01 11.33 -21.77
N ARG A 66 -13.48 10.11 -21.83
CA ARG A 66 -13.27 9.38 -23.10
C ARG A 66 -14.56 8.95 -23.79
N THR A 67 -15.62 8.68 -23.03
CA THR A 67 -16.92 8.25 -23.59
C THR A 67 -17.87 9.43 -23.84
N ASN A 68 -17.64 10.56 -23.17
CA ASN A 68 -18.45 11.76 -23.34
C ASN A 68 -17.59 13.03 -23.32
N SER A 69 -17.17 13.51 -24.49
CA SER A 69 -16.30 14.68 -24.62
C SER A 69 -16.91 15.99 -24.11
N SER A 70 -18.24 16.06 -23.94
CA SER A 70 -18.89 17.23 -23.31
C SER A 70 -18.63 17.32 -21.80
N GLN A 71 -18.26 16.19 -21.18
CA GLN A 71 -17.83 16.18 -19.78
C GLN A 71 -16.34 16.49 -19.70
N GLN A 72 -16.06 17.74 -19.36
CA GLN A 72 -14.72 18.23 -19.13
C GLN A 72 -14.59 18.87 -17.76
N ARG A 73 -13.37 18.85 -17.20
CA ARG A 73 -13.08 19.52 -15.93
C ARG A 73 -11.65 20.06 -15.92
N PRO A 74 -11.42 21.22 -15.28
CA PRO A 74 -10.08 21.74 -15.09
C PRO A 74 -9.19 20.80 -14.30
N VAL A 75 -7.92 20.78 -14.67
CA VAL A 75 -6.82 20.11 -14.00
C VAL A 75 -5.85 21.17 -13.50
N ARG A 76 -5.10 20.87 -12.44
CA ARG A 76 -3.99 21.72 -12.01
C ARG A 76 -2.81 20.89 -11.58
N ARG A 77 -1.62 21.43 -11.82
CA ARG A 77 -0.35 20.97 -11.30
C ARG A 77 0.07 21.87 -10.14
N GLN A 78 0.41 21.28 -9.01
CA GLN A 78 0.87 22.01 -7.83
C GLN A 78 2.21 21.45 -7.39
N ILE A 79 3.14 22.34 -7.07
CA ILE A 79 4.40 21.98 -6.43
C ILE A 79 4.21 22.17 -4.93
N GLY A 80 4.38 21.11 -4.15
CA GLY A 80 4.11 21.12 -2.71
C GLY A 80 5.23 20.47 -1.89
N CYS A 81 5.13 20.65 -0.57
CA CYS A 81 5.97 19.94 0.39
C CYS A 81 5.27 18.66 0.85
N LYS A 82 6.06 17.58 0.93
CA LYS A 82 5.65 16.21 1.23
C LYS A 82 4.97 16.06 2.61
N ILE A 83 5.09 17.01 3.52
CA ILE A 83 4.51 16.91 4.87
C ILE A 83 2.98 17.10 4.86
N GLN A 84 2.41 17.85 3.91
CA GLN A 84 1.00 18.28 4.00
C GLN A 84 -0.02 17.33 3.35
N GLU A 85 0.38 16.38 2.51
CA GLU A 85 -0.57 15.60 1.67
C GLU A 85 -0.22 14.12 1.45
N CYS A 86 0.57 13.54 2.35
CA CYS A 86 1.30 12.31 2.10
C CYS A 86 0.63 11.11 2.76
N LEU A 87 -0.60 10.77 2.39
CA LEU A 87 -1.36 9.78 3.15
C LEU A 87 -2.35 9.00 2.28
N ARG A 88 -2.16 7.68 2.25
CA ARG A 88 -3.11 6.71 1.72
C ARG A 88 -4.31 6.60 2.64
N GLU A 89 -5.47 7.09 2.23
CA GLU A 89 -6.66 7.09 3.11
C GLU A 89 -7.04 5.67 3.51
N GLU A 90 -6.91 4.71 2.60
CA GLU A 90 -7.25 3.32 2.89
C GLU A 90 -6.30 2.63 3.88
N ARG A 91 -5.11 3.17 4.13
CA ARG A 91 -4.25 2.64 5.20
C ARG A 91 -4.90 2.84 6.58
N PHE A 92 -5.85 3.76 6.70
CA PHE A 92 -6.64 3.96 7.91
C PHE A 92 -7.85 3.03 7.96
N ASN A 93 -8.06 2.14 7.00
CA ASN A 93 -9.11 1.13 7.08
C ASN A 93 -8.68 -0.04 7.97
N SER A 94 -9.65 -0.60 8.68
CA SER A 94 -9.43 -1.72 9.58
C SER A 94 -9.06 -3.00 8.83
N SER A 95 -8.11 -3.77 9.38
CA SER A 95 -7.98 -5.19 9.05
C SER A 95 -8.86 -6.02 10.00
N PRO A 96 -9.51 -7.08 9.52
CA PRO A 96 -10.24 -8.00 10.39
C PRO A 96 -9.29 -8.63 11.40
N LEU A 97 -9.81 -8.81 12.61
CA LEU A 97 -9.11 -9.46 13.70
C LEU A 97 -9.37 -10.96 13.63
N LEU A 98 -8.29 -11.74 13.44
CA LEU A 98 -8.38 -13.20 13.48
C LEU A 98 -7.82 -13.73 14.81
N THR A 99 -8.52 -14.70 15.39
CA THR A 99 -8.02 -15.49 16.51
C THR A 99 -6.85 -16.35 16.02
N SER A 100 -5.69 -16.20 16.66
CA SER A 100 -4.51 -16.99 16.34
C SER A 100 -4.14 -17.87 17.53
N THR A 101 -3.79 -19.12 17.26
CA THR A 101 -2.93 -19.87 18.20
C THR A 101 -1.52 -19.29 18.13
N PRO A 102 -0.74 -19.29 19.23
CA PRO A 102 0.65 -18.86 19.22
C PRO A 102 1.50 -19.86 18.41
N SER A 103 1.36 -19.87 17.09
CA SER A 103 2.25 -20.59 16.17
C SER A 103 3.56 -19.80 15.93
N TYR A 104 4.04 -19.20 17.02
CA TYR A 104 5.19 -18.33 17.07
C TYR A 104 6.42 -19.11 16.58
N GLY A 105 7.01 -18.67 15.46
CA GLY A 105 8.37 -19.09 15.05
C GLY A 105 8.52 -20.10 13.92
N LYS A 106 7.46 -20.59 13.25
CA LYS A 106 7.67 -21.38 12.01
C LYS A 106 7.90 -20.42 10.85
N ALA A 107 9.10 -20.41 10.26
CA ALA A 107 9.54 -19.54 9.15
C ALA A 107 8.64 -19.56 7.88
N LEU A 108 7.66 -20.47 7.82
CA LEU A 108 6.70 -20.65 6.72
C LEU A 108 5.23 -20.41 7.13
N ALA A 109 4.95 -20.11 8.40
CA ALA A 109 3.58 -19.81 8.87
C ALA A 109 3.16 -18.34 8.66
N TRP A 110 4.03 -17.54 8.03
CA TRP A 110 3.91 -16.08 8.06
C TRP A 110 2.79 -15.59 7.16
N CYS A 111 2.58 -16.18 5.98
CA CYS A 111 1.48 -15.79 5.11
C CYS A 111 0.85 -17.07 4.52
N PRO A 112 -0.31 -17.53 5.02
CA PRO A 112 -0.98 -18.72 4.50
C PRO A 112 -1.17 -18.66 2.98
N PHE A 113 -1.55 -17.48 2.48
CA PHE A 113 -1.70 -17.19 1.06
C PHE A 113 -0.43 -17.51 0.25
N LEU A 114 0.73 -17.01 0.69
CA LEU A 114 2.00 -17.31 0.03
C LEU A 114 2.39 -18.78 0.16
N THR A 115 2.15 -19.39 1.32
CA THR A 115 2.45 -20.81 1.56
C THR A 115 1.66 -21.72 0.64
N GLU A 116 0.39 -21.43 0.38
CA GLU A 116 -0.41 -22.17 -0.60
C GLU A 116 0.07 -21.93 -2.03
N TRP A 117 0.35 -20.68 -2.42
CA TRP A 117 0.88 -20.40 -3.76
C TRP A 117 2.22 -21.10 -4.02
N LEU A 118 3.11 -21.19 -3.04
CA LEU A 118 4.40 -21.89 -3.16
C LEU A 118 4.26 -23.40 -3.43
N LYS A 119 3.10 -24.01 -3.15
CA LYS A 119 2.82 -25.41 -3.51
C LYS A 119 2.42 -25.57 -4.98
N SER A 120 1.98 -24.50 -5.64
CA SER A 120 1.59 -24.52 -7.05
C SER A 120 2.79 -24.78 -7.97
N SER A 121 2.52 -25.10 -9.24
CA SER A 121 3.59 -25.24 -10.24
C SER A 121 4.36 -23.92 -10.43
N ALA A 122 3.63 -22.80 -10.51
CA ALA A 122 4.22 -21.47 -10.66
C ALA A 122 5.05 -21.08 -9.43
N GLY A 123 4.56 -21.34 -8.22
CA GLY A 123 5.29 -21.06 -6.98
C GLY A 123 6.58 -21.89 -6.85
N ARG A 124 6.53 -23.19 -7.18
CA ARG A 124 7.72 -24.04 -7.21
C ARG A 124 8.75 -23.57 -8.23
N LYS A 125 8.30 -23.16 -9.41
CA LYS A 125 9.17 -22.58 -10.45
C LYS A 125 9.82 -21.27 -9.97
N ALA A 126 9.05 -20.37 -9.36
CA ALA A 126 9.52 -19.08 -8.86
C ALA A 126 10.64 -19.18 -7.81
N VAL A 127 10.63 -20.24 -6.99
CA VAL A 127 11.71 -20.50 -6.02
C VAL A 127 13.04 -20.81 -6.72
N LEU A 128 12.98 -21.55 -7.83
CA LEU A 128 14.15 -21.97 -8.60
C LEU A 128 14.61 -20.89 -9.60
N ASP A 129 13.66 -20.16 -10.18
CA ASP A 129 13.86 -19.16 -11.22
C ASP A 129 13.13 -17.86 -10.85
N PHE A 130 13.88 -16.93 -10.27
CA PHE A 130 13.33 -15.66 -9.77
C PHE A 130 12.73 -14.78 -10.88
N PRO A 131 13.34 -14.64 -12.07
CA PRO A 131 12.70 -14.01 -13.23
C PRO A 131 11.30 -14.56 -13.56
N SER A 132 11.06 -15.87 -13.43
CA SER A 132 9.71 -16.43 -13.62
C SER A 132 8.70 -15.94 -12.60
N ALA A 133 9.12 -15.58 -11.38
CA ALA A 133 8.25 -14.96 -10.39
C ALA A 133 7.80 -13.55 -10.82
N ILE A 134 8.69 -12.82 -11.50
CA ILE A 134 8.40 -11.48 -12.04
C ILE A 134 7.41 -11.58 -13.20
N ASP A 135 7.60 -12.54 -14.10
CA ASP A 135 6.65 -12.79 -15.19
C ASP A 135 5.26 -13.15 -14.66
N ALA A 136 5.18 -14.07 -13.69
CA ALA A 136 3.91 -14.41 -13.05
C ALA A 136 3.28 -13.21 -12.32
N CYS A 137 4.10 -12.33 -11.72
CA CYS A 137 3.62 -11.10 -11.10
C CYS A 137 3.06 -10.10 -12.12
N ILE A 138 3.73 -9.95 -13.27
CA ILE A 138 3.26 -9.11 -14.38
C ILE A 138 1.90 -9.59 -14.87
N ASP A 139 1.77 -10.89 -15.16
CA ASP A 139 0.53 -11.48 -15.64
C ASP A 139 -0.60 -11.32 -14.61
N GLY A 140 -0.28 -11.53 -13.33
CA GLY A 140 -1.21 -11.34 -12.22
C GLY A 140 -1.72 -9.91 -12.09
N ILE A 141 -0.83 -8.91 -12.16
CA ILE A 141 -1.20 -7.49 -12.10
C ILE A 141 -2.14 -7.12 -13.25
N LEU A 142 -1.83 -7.55 -14.48
CA LEU A 142 -2.67 -7.28 -15.65
C LEU A 142 -4.05 -7.92 -15.52
N GLN A 143 -4.12 -9.17 -15.06
CA GLN A 143 -5.40 -9.86 -14.87
C GLN A 143 -6.28 -9.21 -13.79
N GLU A 144 -5.68 -8.79 -12.67
CA GLU A 144 -6.43 -8.12 -11.61
C GLU A 144 -6.89 -6.72 -12.04
N ALA A 145 -6.11 -6.01 -12.87
CA ALA A 145 -6.50 -4.72 -13.41
C ALA A 145 -7.78 -4.79 -14.27
N VAL A 146 -7.89 -5.80 -15.13
CA VAL A 146 -9.07 -6.05 -15.98
C VAL A 146 -10.31 -6.36 -15.14
N LYS A 147 -10.13 -7.06 -14.02
CA LYS A 147 -11.23 -7.42 -13.10
C LYS A 147 -11.62 -6.27 -12.16
N HIS A 148 -10.77 -5.26 -12.03
CA HIS A 148 -10.96 -4.18 -11.06
C HIS A 148 -11.96 -3.15 -11.59
N GLN A 149 -12.96 -2.81 -10.77
CA GLN A 149 -14.10 -1.97 -11.17
C GLN A 149 -13.73 -0.52 -11.54
N SER A 150 -12.51 -0.07 -11.24
CA SER A 150 -12.10 1.30 -11.50
C SER A 150 -11.50 1.53 -12.89
N ASP A 151 -11.41 0.51 -13.75
CA ASP A 151 -10.65 0.52 -15.01
C ASP A 151 -9.20 0.93 -14.72
N SER A 152 -8.34 -0.01 -14.30
CA SER A 152 -6.97 0.28 -13.85
C SER A 152 -5.89 -0.22 -14.82
N GLU A 153 -6.23 -0.36 -16.11
CA GLU A 153 -5.32 -0.89 -17.11
C GLU A 153 -4.09 0.00 -17.29
N THR A 154 -4.27 1.32 -17.33
CA THR A 154 -3.16 2.26 -17.54
C THR A 154 -2.21 2.26 -16.34
N GLU A 155 -2.75 2.22 -15.11
CA GLU A 155 -1.93 2.04 -13.91
C GLU A 155 -1.16 0.71 -13.94
N ALA A 156 -1.84 -0.38 -14.32
CA ALA A 156 -1.24 -1.71 -14.39
C ALA A 156 -0.12 -1.78 -15.43
N GLN A 157 -0.30 -1.18 -16.62
CA GLN A 157 0.75 -1.11 -17.64
C GLN A 157 1.96 -0.35 -17.13
N TRP A 158 1.76 0.77 -16.43
CA TRP A 158 2.86 1.52 -15.83
C TRP A 158 3.61 0.66 -14.79
N MET A 159 2.90 -0.02 -13.88
CA MET A 159 3.51 -0.93 -12.91
C MET A 159 4.31 -2.06 -13.57
N VAL A 160 3.74 -2.67 -14.62
CA VAL A 160 4.38 -3.76 -15.37
C VAL A 160 5.66 -3.28 -16.03
N GLU A 161 5.69 -2.06 -16.57
CA GLU A 161 6.91 -1.50 -17.15
C GLU A 161 8.01 -1.33 -16.09
N GLN A 162 7.65 -0.90 -14.88
CA GLN A 162 8.61 -0.86 -13.76
C GLN A 162 9.18 -2.26 -13.46
N LEU A 163 8.34 -3.28 -13.42
CA LEU A 163 8.77 -4.66 -13.19
C LEU A 163 9.64 -5.21 -14.33
N ARG A 164 9.26 -4.97 -15.59
CA ARG A 164 10.05 -5.37 -16.78
C ARG A 164 11.43 -4.75 -16.76
N SER A 165 11.52 -3.45 -16.44
CA SER A 165 12.79 -2.72 -16.37
C SER A 165 13.77 -3.27 -15.31
N CYS A 166 13.25 -3.96 -14.29
CA CYS A 166 14.04 -4.53 -13.20
C CYS A 166 14.19 -6.07 -13.26
N LYS A 167 13.66 -6.73 -14.31
CA LYS A 167 13.63 -8.20 -14.41
C LYS A 167 15.02 -8.84 -14.35
N MET A 168 16.01 -8.20 -14.98
CA MET A 168 17.40 -8.68 -15.06
C MET A 168 18.30 -8.09 -13.97
N LYS A 169 17.75 -7.26 -13.08
CA LYS A 169 18.51 -6.65 -11.97
C LYS A 169 18.68 -7.66 -10.81
N PRO A 170 19.60 -7.41 -9.87
CA PRO A 170 19.72 -8.25 -8.68
C PRO A 170 18.40 -8.34 -7.91
N ARG A 171 18.11 -9.52 -7.31
CA ARG A 171 16.84 -9.79 -6.60
C ARG A 171 16.44 -8.68 -5.63
N ARG A 172 17.42 -8.14 -4.89
CA ARG A 172 17.23 -7.03 -3.96
C ARG A 172 16.60 -5.80 -4.62
N GLU A 173 17.05 -5.42 -5.80
CA GLU A 173 16.54 -4.25 -6.53
C GLU A 173 15.12 -4.50 -7.06
N THR A 174 14.85 -5.69 -7.58
CA THR A 174 13.50 -6.09 -8.01
C THR A 174 12.52 -6.06 -6.83
N SER A 175 12.92 -6.60 -5.67
CA SER A 175 12.08 -6.57 -4.47
C SER A 175 11.83 -5.15 -3.96
N LYS A 176 12.82 -4.25 -4.07
CA LYS A 176 12.61 -2.81 -3.78
C LYS A 176 11.55 -2.20 -4.68
N VAL A 177 11.55 -2.51 -5.98
CA VAL A 177 10.51 -2.07 -6.92
C VAL A 177 9.14 -2.59 -6.48
N CYS A 178 9.03 -3.88 -6.12
CA CYS A 178 7.76 -4.46 -5.68
C CYS A 178 7.20 -3.80 -4.41
N ILE A 179 8.06 -3.48 -3.44
CA ILE A 179 7.66 -2.73 -2.24
C ILE A 179 7.26 -1.31 -2.63
N HIS A 180 8.05 -0.63 -3.46
CA HIS A 180 7.73 0.71 -3.91
C HIS A 180 6.33 0.77 -4.56
N LEU A 181 6.02 -0.19 -5.45
CA LEU A 181 4.69 -0.34 -6.05
C LEU A 181 3.62 -0.60 -4.99
N TYR A 182 3.86 -1.50 -4.03
CA TYR A 182 2.94 -1.77 -2.92
C TYR A 182 2.71 -0.55 -2.00
N THR A 183 3.69 0.36 -1.89
CA THR A 183 3.57 1.56 -1.06
C THR A 183 2.77 2.71 -1.71
N ARG A 184 2.29 2.55 -2.95
CA ARG A 184 1.49 3.56 -3.65
C ARG A 184 0.00 3.35 -3.39
N GLU A 185 -0.77 4.45 -3.37
CA GLU A 185 -2.23 4.37 -3.47
C GLU A 185 -2.59 3.92 -4.89
N SER A 186 -2.97 2.66 -5.02
CA SER A 186 -3.18 2.00 -6.29
C SER A 186 -4.15 0.82 -6.14
N PHE A 187 -4.78 0.43 -7.25
CA PHE A 187 -5.67 -0.75 -7.25
C PHE A 187 -4.98 -2.00 -6.69
N LEU A 188 -3.68 -2.18 -6.98
CA LEU A 188 -2.92 -3.35 -6.56
C LEU A 188 -2.80 -3.42 -5.04
N TYR A 189 -2.58 -2.30 -4.36
CA TYR A 189 -2.57 -2.22 -2.90
C TYR A 189 -3.92 -2.64 -2.31
N HIS A 190 -5.03 -2.15 -2.89
CA HIS A 190 -6.38 -2.47 -2.44
C HIS A 190 -6.72 -3.94 -2.65
N VAL A 191 -6.53 -4.44 -3.88
CA VAL A 191 -6.82 -5.83 -4.26
C VAL A 191 -6.01 -6.81 -3.44
N LEU A 192 -4.71 -6.56 -3.25
CA LEU A 192 -3.85 -7.43 -2.45
C LEU A 192 -4.29 -7.51 -0.99
N ASN A 193 -4.45 -6.35 -0.34
CA ASN A 193 -4.79 -6.36 1.09
C ASN A 193 -6.20 -6.89 1.32
N THR A 194 -7.17 -6.65 0.42
CA THR A 194 -8.50 -7.25 0.51
C THR A 194 -8.45 -8.77 0.36
N ALA A 195 -7.74 -9.28 -0.66
CA ALA A 195 -7.59 -10.73 -0.86
C ALA A 195 -6.96 -11.42 0.36
N LEU A 196 -5.95 -10.81 0.96
CA LEU A 196 -5.33 -11.33 2.18
C LEU A 196 -6.29 -11.30 3.38
N ARG A 197 -7.04 -10.20 3.57
CA ARG A 197 -8.00 -10.04 4.68
C ARG A 197 -9.15 -11.04 4.62
N GLU A 198 -9.63 -11.32 3.42
CA GLU A 198 -10.76 -12.21 3.16
C GLU A 198 -10.33 -13.67 2.94
N ALA A 199 -9.03 -13.95 2.96
CA ALA A 199 -8.46 -15.25 2.58
C ALA A 199 -8.98 -15.72 1.21
N ASP A 200 -9.07 -14.80 0.25
CA ASP A 200 -9.58 -15.08 -1.10
C ASP A 200 -8.58 -15.89 -1.92
N HIS A 201 -8.67 -17.22 -1.77
CA HIS A 201 -7.79 -18.13 -2.47
C HIS A 201 -7.98 -18.14 -4.00
N SER A 202 -9.06 -17.56 -4.54
CA SER A 202 -9.26 -17.46 -5.99
C SER A 202 -8.22 -16.55 -6.66
N LYS A 203 -7.54 -15.70 -5.87
CA LYS A 203 -6.50 -14.77 -6.32
C LYS A 203 -5.07 -15.27 -6.05
N LEU A 204 -4.91 -16.53 -5.60
CA LEU A 204 -3.59 -17.08 -5.29
C LEU A 204 -2.63 -16.98 -6.47
N ASP A 205 -3.08 -17.35 -7.66
CA ASP A 205 -2.21 -17.36 -8.84
C ASP A 205 -1.88 -15.96 -9.37
N THR A 206 -2.76 -14.98 -9.16
CA THR A 206 -2.53 -13.59 -9.61
C THR A 206 -1.74 -12.75 -8.60
N LEU A 207 -1.94 -12.98 -7.29
CA LEU A 207 -1.34 -12.14 -6.24
C LEU A 207 -0.23 -12.84 -5.44
N GLY A 208 -0.16 -14.17 -5.48
CA GLY A 208 0.89 -14.97 -4.86
C GLY A 208 2.30 -14.60 -5.31
N PRO A 209 2.56 -14.36 -6.61
CA PRO A 209 3.86 -13.91 -7.08
C PRO A 209 4.30 -12.58 -6.44
N LEU A 210 3.39 -11.61 -6.30
CA LEU A 210 3.69 -10.33 -5.66
C LEU A 210 4.01 -10.52 -4.17
N CYS A 211 3.23 -11.34 -3.45
CA CYS A 211 3.53 -11.71 -2.06
C CYS A 211 4.93 -12.31 -1.92
N PHE A 212 5.32 -13.17 -2.86
CA PHE A 212 6.65 -13.78 -2.87
C PHE A 212 7.76 -12.73 -3.05
N LEU A 213 7.60 -11.82 -4.01
CA LEU A 213 8.59 -10.77 -4.32
C LEU A 213 8.74 -9.75 -3.18
N ILE A 214 7.63 -9.36 -2.54
CA ILE A 214 7.65 -8.51 -1.33
C ILE A 214 8.36 -9.23 -0.18
N ARG A 215 8.02 -10.51 0.07
CA ARG A 215 8.70 -11.31 1.10
C ARG A 215 10.20 -11.44 0.80
N ASP A 216 10.61 -11.60 -0.45
CA ASP A 216 12.02 -11.79 -0.80
C ASP A 216 12.90 -10.63 -0.29
N TYR A 217 12.35 -9.42 -0.18
CA TYR A 217 13.04 -8.27 0.40
C TYR A 217 13.54 -8.52 1.84
N SER A 218 12.80 -9.31 2.63
CA SER A 218 13.12 -9.64 4.03
C SER A 218 14.52 -10.22 4.21
N ARG A 219 15.06 -10.86 3.17
CA ARG A 219 16.38 -11.48 3.17
C ARG A 219 17.52 -10.46 3.18
N THR A 220 17.23 -9.22 2.81
CA THR A 220 18.24 -8.19 2.53
C THR A 220 17.95 -6.84 3.17
N CYS A 221 16.78 -6.68 3.80
CA CYS A 221 16.40 -5.45 4.45
C CYS A 221 16.96 -5.37 5.87
N THR A 222 17.14 -4.15 6.35
CA THR A 222 17.40 -3.89 7.76
C THR A 222 16.13 -4.18 8.56
N GLU A 223 16.25 -5.05 9.56
CA GLU A 223 15.16 -5.25 10.52
C GLU A 223 14.97 -3.99 11.35
N PHE A 224 13.72 -3.59 11.56
CA PHE A 224 13.41 -2.51 12.49
C PHE A 224 13.00 -3.07 13.85
N ILE A 225 13.71 -2.66 14.90
CA ILE A 225 13.37 -2.94 16.30
C ILE A 225 13.08 -1.60 16.98
N GLY A 226 11.93 -1.51 17.65
CA GLY A 226 11.49 -0.28 18.27
C GLY A 226 9.97 -0.16 18.30
N THR A 227 9.49 1.06 18.54
CA THR A 227 8.06 1.36 18.52
C THR A 227 7.67 1.93 17.17
N VAL A 228 6.57 1.42 16.61
CA VAL A 228 5.90 2.00 15.44
C VAL A 228 4.44 2.26 15.75
N TYR A 229 3.82 3.07 14.89
CA TYR A 229 2.50 3.61 15.08
C TYR A 229 1.64 3.35 13.85
N ARG A 230 0.34 3.11 14.07
CA ARG A 230 -0.64 3.02 12.97
C ARG A 230 -1.95 3.64 13.41
N GLY A 231 -2.32 4.76 12.78
CA GLY A 231 -3.67 5.29 12.88
C GLY A 231 -4.63 4.45 12.05
N VAL A 232 -5.84 4.27 12.55
CA VAL A 232 -6.90 3.55 11.85
C VAL A 232 -8.27 4.04 12.32
N GLN A 233 -9.26 3.94 11.45
CA GLN A 233 -10.66 4.08 11.75
C GLN A 233 -11.25 2.69 12.02
N LEU A 234 -11.60 2.41 13.28
CA LEU A 234 -12.24 1.16 13.68
C LEU A 234 -13.71 1.39 14.06
N SER A 235 -14.56 0.41 13.77
CA SER A 235 -15.89 0.35 14.37
C SER A 235 -15.79 0.06 15.88
N LEU A 236 -16.77 0.51 16.66
CA LEU A 236 -16.83 0.21 18.10
C LEU A 236 -16.83 -1.29 18.38
N THR A 237 -17.48 -2.09 17.53
CA THR A 237 -17.45 -3.56 17.59
C THR A 237 -16.02 -4.11 17.47
N THR A 238 -15.22 -3.56 16.56
CA THR A 238 -13.82 -3.96 16.38
C THR A 238 -12.96 -3.52 17.57
N ILE A 239 -13.16 -2.31 18.09
CA ILE A 239 -12.48 -1.85 19.31
C ILE A 239 -12.82 -2.76 20.50
N PHE A 240 -14.08 -3.17 20.63
CA PHE A 240 -14.52 -4.06 21.69
C PHE A 240 -13.91 -5.46 21.56
N SER A 241 -13.74 -5.99 20.34
CA SER A 241 -13.05 -7.26 20.15
C SER A 241 -11.57 -7.19 20.51
N TYR A 242 -10.89 -6.05 20.33
CA TYR A 242 -9.56 -5.81 20.90
C TYR A 242 -9.58 -5.76 22.43
N LYS A 243 -10.57 -5.09 23.06
CA LYS A 243 -10.71 -5.06 24.52
C LYS A 243 -10.85 -6.46 25.11
N GLN A 244 -11.66 -7.32 24.49
CA GLN A 244 -11.82 -8.72 24.89
C GLN A 244 -10.57 -9.57 24.63
N ALA A 245 -9.72 -9.15 23.70
CA ALA A 245 -8.49 -9.86 23.34
C ALA A 245 -7.28 -9.49 24.20
N VAL A 246 -7.41 -8.59 25.19
CA VAL A 246 -6.31 -8.23 26.09
C VAL A 246 -5.74 -9.49 26.75
N GLY A 247 -4.41 -9.63 26.71
CA GLY A 247 -3.69 -10.82 27.17
C GLY A 247 -3.71 -12.00 26.19
N SER A 248 -4.33 -11.86 25.02
CA SER A 248 -4.41 -12.90 23.98
C SER A 248 -3.64 -12.54 22.71
N TRP A 249 -3.15 -13.58 22.03
CA TRP A 249 -2.54 -13.44 20.70
C TRP A 249 -3.62 -13.26 19.62
N ARG A 250 -3.28 -12.42 18.64
CA ARG A 250 -4.06 -12.14 17.44
C ARG A 250 -3.15 -12.08 16.22
N THR A 251 -3.74 -12.18 15.04
CA THR A 251 -3.02 -12.07 13.77
C THR A 251 -3.68 -11.04 12.85
N TRP A 252 -2.85 -10.24 12.17
CA TRP A 252 -3.28 -9.47 11.01
C TRP A 252 -2.99 -10.25 9.73
N PRO A 253 -4.03 -10.60 8.94
CA PRO A 253 -3.84 -11.43 7.75
C PRO A 253 -3.12 -10.70 6.61
N SER A 254 -3.30 -9.38 6.50
CA SER A 254 -2.68 -8.57 5.46
C SER A 254 -1.34 -7.99 5.87
N TYR A 255 -0.55 -7.58 4.88
CA TYR A 255 0.55 -6.66 5.11
C TYR A 255 0.04 -5.41 5.84
N THR A 256 0.85 -4.89 6.76
CA THR A 256 0.47 -3.75 7.59
C THR A 256 1.57 -2.71 7.58
N LEU A 257 1.27 -1.56 6.99
CA LEU A 257 2.16 -0.41 7.01
C LEU A 257 1.99 0.35 8.32
N THR A 258 3.13 0.73 8.89
CA THR A 258 3.24 1.46 10.14
C THR A 258 4.26 2.57 9.97
N SER A 259 4.28 3.52 10.88
CA SER A 259 5.17 4.68 10.84
C SER A 259 6.02 4.75 12.10
N LYS A 260 7.30 5.11 11.96
CA LYS A 260 8.14 5.51 13.11
C LYS A 260 7.69 6.86 13.69
N ASN A 261 7.06 7.70 12.87
CA ASN A 261 6.56 9.01 13.25
C ASN A 261 5.11 8.94 13.78
N ARG A 262 4.95 9.12 15.09
CA ARG A 262 3.64 9.08 15.75
C ARG A 262 2.67 10.12 15.20
N GLU A 263 3.11 11.35 14.96
CA GLU A 263 2.25 12.45 14.50
C GLU A 263 1.66 12.12 13.12
N MET A 264 2.49 11.58 12.22
CA MET A 264 2.08 11.13 10.88
C MET A 264 1.17 9.88 10.92
N ALA A 265 1.23 9.07 11.98
CA ALA A 265 0.28 7.98 12.17
C ALA A 265 -1.03 8.46 12.80
N GLU A 266 -0.99 9.42 13.71
CA GLU A 266 -2.10 9.78 14.61
C GLU A 266 -3.03 10.85 14.05
N PHE A 267 -2.65 11.61 13.03
CA PHE A 267 -3.45 12.73 12.51
C PHE A 267 -4.85 12.33 12.00
N ARG A 268 -5.09 11.05 11.63
CA ARG A 268 -6.42 10.53 11.21
C ARG A 268 -6.83 9.25 11.97
N GLY A 269 -8.12 8.93 11.85
CA GLY A 269 -8.75 7.77 12.46
C GLY A 269 -9.08 7.95 13.94
N ASN A 270 -10.07 7.20 14.42
CA ASN A 270 -10.50 7.19 15.82
C ASN A 270 -9.65 6.30 16.74
N THR A 271 -8.64 5.61 16.20
CA THR A 271 -7.80 4.66 16.94
C THR A 271 -6.32 4.82 16.54
N LEU A 272 -5.42 4.70 17.52
CA LEU A 272 -3.98 4.60 17.32
C LEU A 272 -3.49 3.24 17.87
N PHE A 273 -2.85 2.45 17.03
CA PHE A 273 -2.02 1.35 17.48
C PHE A 273 -0.64 1.86 17.88
N ILE A 274 -0.19 1.47 19.08
CA ILE A 274 1.20 1.59 19.53
C ILE A 274 1.77 0.18 19.52
N ILE A 275 2.77 -0.04 18.67
CA ILE A 275 3.24 -1.37 18.30
C ILE A 275 4.69 -1.50 18.77
N GLU A 276 4.91 -2.29 19.82
CA GLU A 276 6.26 -2.61 20.29
C GLU A 276 6.81 -3.80 19.50
N ILE A 277 7.81 -3.53 18.65
CA ILE A 277 8.54 -4.56 17.92
C ILE A 277 9.78 -4.91 18.73
N THR A 278 9.80 -6.12 19.28
CA THR A 278 10.96 -6.61 20.03
C THR A 278 11.84 -7.52 19.18
N ASN A 279 13.12 -7.59 19.54
CA ASN A 279 14.05 -8.51 18.89
C ASN A 279 13.60 -9.95 19.18
N ALA A 280 12.94 -10.56 18.19
CA ALA A 280 12.71 -11.98 18.22
C ALA A 280 14.06 -12.65 17.90
N LYS A 281 14.61 -13.42 18.84
CA LYS A 281 15.72 -14.37 18.59
C LYS A 281 15.30 -15.50 17.62
N LEU A 282 14.63 -15.15 16.52
CA LEU A 282 14.03 -16.05 15.54
C LEU A 282 14.66 -15.75 14.19
N SER A 283 14.86 -16.81 13.42
CA SER A 283 15.69 -16.88 12.21
C SER A 283 15.20 -16.09 10.98
N ALA A 284 14.22 -15.19 11.13
CA ALA A 284 13.69 -14.39 10.02
C ALA A 284 13.26 -13.00 10.49
N THR A 285 13.77 -11.97 9.82
CA THR A 285 13.43 -10.55 9.98
C THR A 285 11.92 -10.35 9.95
N ARG A 286 11.36 -9.79 11.03
CA ARG A 286 9.91 -9.70 11.17
C ARG A 286 9.30 -8.41 10.65
N THR A 287 10.13 -7.43 10.33
CA THR A 287 9.73 -6.06 10.03
C THR A 287 10.70 -5.47 9.03
N TYR A 288 10.18 -4.74 8.06
CA TYR A 288 11.01 -4.17 6.99
C TYR A 288 11.00 -2.66 7.16
N ASP A 289 12.15 -2.06 7.47
CA ASP A 289 12.30 -0.61 7.30
C ASP A 289 12.27 -0.31 5.80
N VAL A 290 11.21 0.35 5.35
CA VAL A 290 10.95 0.64 3.95
C VAL A 290 10.91 2.13 3.68
N ALA A 291 11.28 2.97 4.66
CA ALA A 291 11.22 4.42 4.54
C ALA A 291 11.91 4.92 3.25
N GLU A 292 13.13 4.46 2.96
CA GLU A 292 13.89 4.91 1.78
C GLU A 292 13.32 4.48 0.43
N ILE A 293 12.49 3.43 0.38
CA ILE A 293 11.94 2.88 -0.86
C ILE A 293 10.44 3.10 -1.00
N SER A 294 9.78 3.53 0.07
CA SER A 294 8.38 3.89 0.07
C SER A 294 8.12 5.06 -0.87
N GLN A 295 6.91 5.12 -1.42
CA GLN A 295 6.39 6.33 -2.05
C GLN A 295 6.36 7.53 -1.08
N PHE A 296 6.32 7.25 0.23
CA PHE A 296 6.13 8.21 1.30
C PHE A 296 7.26 8.14 2.35
N PRO A 297 8.53 8.45 1.98
CA PRO A 297 9.67 8.33 2.89
C PRO A 297 9.54 9.14 4.19
N ASN A 298 8.84 10.27 4.17
CA ASN A 298 8.64 11.12 5.35
C ASN A 298 7.69 10.52 6.39
N GLU A 299 6.89 9.52 6.00
CA GLU A 299 6.15 8.74 6.98
C GLU A 299 7.06 7.77 7.74
N GLU A 300 8.32 7.60 7.31
CA GLU A 300 9.27 6.69 7.94
C GLU A 300 8.68 5.28 8.06
N GLU A 301 8.14 4.77 6.95
CA GLU A 301 7.34 3.55 6.94
C GLU A 301 8.14 2.31 7.35
N VAL A 302 7.51 1.50 8.20
CA VAL A 302 7.92 0.14 8.53
C VAL A 302 6.81 -0.81 8.11
N LEU A 303 7.14 -1.77 7.25
CA LEU A 303 6.21 -2.76 6.74
C LEU A 303 6.24 -4.02 7.62
N LEU A 304 5.09 -4.34 8.21
CA LEU A 304 4.87 -5.62 8.87
C LEU A 304 4.35 -6.63 7.83
N PRO A 305 4.88 -7.86 7.83
CA PRO A 305 4.47 -8.88 6.88
C PRO A 305 3.01 -9.28 7.09
N ALA A 306 2.38 -9.74 6.00
CA ALA A 306 1.12 -10.46 6.09
C ALA A 306 1.23 -11.61 7.09
N GLY A 307 0.13 -11.86 7.81
CA GLY A 307 -0.02 -12.88 8.86
C GLY A 307 0.81 -12.66 10.13
N VAL A 308 1.29 -11.45 10.38
CA VAL A 308 1.98 -11.11 11.63
C VAL A 308 1.08 -11.34 12.84
N SER A 309 1.61 -12.05 13.85
CA SER A 309 0.96 -12.26 15.14
C SER A 309 1.46 -11.27 16.18
N PHE A 310 0.58 -10.86 17.09
CA PHE A 310 0.88 -9.92 18.16
C PHE A 310 0.04 -10.20 19.41
N LEU A 311 0.55 -9.83 20.58
CA LEU A 311 -0.16 -9.85 21.85
C LEU A 311 -0.85 -8.51 22.07
N VAL A 312 -2.14 -8.53 22.40
CA VAL A 312 -2.85 -7.31 22.81
C VAL A 312 -2.54 -7.02 24.28
N ILE A 313 -1.86 -5.90 24.55
CA ILE A 313 -1.39 -5.55 25.89
C ILE A 313 -2.45 -4.75 26.65
N ARG A 314 -2.97 -3.70 26.02
CA ARG A 314 -4.02 -2.86 26.62
C ARG A 314 -4.83 -2.14 25.55
N VAL A 315 -6.05 -1.79 25.91
CA VAL A 315 -6.94 -0.94 25.11
C VAL A 315 -7.54 0.10 26.03
N GLU A 316 -7.20 1.36 25.77
CA GLU A 316 -7.65 2.51 26.56
C GLU A 316 -8.18 3.61 25.65
N GLN A 317 -8.73 4.66 26.24
CA GLN A 317 -9.16 5.84 25.52
C GLN A 317 -8.38 7.03 26.08
N ASP A 318 -7.80 7.84 25.20
CA ASP A 318 -7.02 9.00 25.60
C ASP A 318 -7.91 10.20 25.96
N VAL A 319 -7.26 11.30 26.37
CA VAL A 319 -7.93 12.56 26.72
C VAL A 319 -8.67 13.21 25.54
N LYS A 320 -8.34 12.84 24.30
CA LYS A 320 -8.98 13.31 23.06
C LYS A 320 -10.08 12.36 22.58
N GLN A 321 -10.52 11.42 23.42
CA GLN A 321 -11.49 10.38 23.07
C GLN A 321 -11.02 9.41 21.97
N LYS A 322 -9.73 9.40 21.62
CA LYS A 322 -9.14 8.46 20.67
C LYS A 322 -8.80 7.15 21.38
N TYR A 323 -9.08 6.02 20.75
CA TYR A 323 -8.73 4.72 21.32
C TYR A 323 -7.24 4.44 21.11
N ILE A 324 -6.54 4.04 22.17
CA ILE A 324 -5.14 3.62 22.13
C ILE A 324 -5.11 2.11 22.34
N ILE A 325 -4.62 1.39 21.33
CA ILE A 325 -4.44 -0.06 21.39
C ILE A 325 -2.96 -0.35 21.40
N GLN A 326 -2.45 -0.87 22.51
CA GLN A 326 -1.05 -1.29 22.60
C GLN A 326 -0.92 -2.76 22.29
N ILE A 327 0.00 -3.08 21.39
CA ILE A 327 0.31 -4.45 21.01
C ILE A 327 1.82 -4.68 21.02
N LYS A 328 2.20 -5.95 21.16
CA LYS A 328 3.60 -6.38 21.15
C LYS A 328 3.78 -7.52 20.16
N LEU A 329 4.77 -7.41 19.28
CA LEU A 329 5.13 -8.41 18.27
C LEU A 329 6.18 -9.39 18.80
#